data_AF-A0A6P1CXH3-F1
#
_entry.id   AF-A0A6P1CXH3-F1
#
_cell.length_a   1.000
_cell.length_b   1.000
_cell.length_c   1.000
_cell.angle_alpha   90.00
_cell.angle_beta   90.00
_cell.angle_gamma   90.00
#
_symmetry.space_group_name_H-M   'P 1'
#
loop_
_entity.id
_entity.type
_entity.pdbx_description
1 polymer ?
#
loop_
_entity_poly.entity_id
_entity_poly.type
_entity_poly.pdbx_seq_one_letter_code
_entity_poly.pdbx_strand_id
1 'polypeptide(L)'
;YETVGAAVARLETEHALKFLADVFWFSMEFGVVREHGEIRCYGAGLLSSYGEIDEFRHAELRPLDVAAMGTAAYDITHYQPILYCAESIGEIEDVIGGFFAD
;
A
#
# COMPACT_ATOMS: atom_id res chain seq x y z
N TYR A 1 11.56 5.88 1.59
CA TYR A 1 11.84 5.53 3.01
C TYR A 1 12.09 6.75 3.88
N GLU A 2 12.93 7.72 3.49
CA GLU A 2 13.23 8.93 4.31
C GLU A 2 11.96 9.74 4.68
N THR A 3 11.06 9.95 3.72
CA THR A 3 9.80 10.69 3.91
C THR A 3 8.84 10.00 4.89
N VAL A 4 8.75 8.66 4.83
CA VAL A 4 7.93 7.85 5.76
C VAL A 4 8.39 8.04 7.21
N GLY A 5 9.71 8.07 7.44
CA GLY A 5 10.27 8.30 8.77
C GLY A 5 9.97 9.71 9.31
N ALA A 6 9.94 10.73 8.43
CA ALA A 6 9.58 12.09 8.80
C ALA A 6 8.09 12.22 9.17
N ALA A 7 7.19 11.55 8.44
CA ALA A 7 5.77 11.54 8.74
C ALA A 7 5.47 10.89 10.11
N VAL A 8 6.08 9.74 10.42
CA VAL A 8 5.98 9.07 11.73
C VAL A 8 6.36 10.02 12.88
N ALA A 9 7.41 10.83 12.71
CA ALA A 9 7.91 11.73 13.75
C ALA A 9 6.96 12.90 14.09
N ARG A 10 5.97 13.20 13.24
CA ARG A 10 4.98 14.27 13.43
C ARG A 10 3.69 13.79 14.12
N LEU A 11 3.50 12.49 14.27
CA LEU A 11 2.25 11.91 14.77
C LEU A 11 2.28 11.77 16.29
N GLU A 12 1.32 12.41 16.95
CA GLU A 12 1.26 12.47 18.42
C GLU A 12 0.33 11.39 19.03
N THR A 13 -0.44 10.67 18.20
CA THR A 13 -1.44 9.70 18.67
C THR A 13 -1.21 8.30 18.09
N GLU A 14 -1.49 7.27 18.90
CA GLU A 14 -1.43 5.86 18.47
C GLU A 14 -2.33 5.58 17.25
N HIS A 15 -3.49 6.24 17.19
CA HIS A 15 -4.41 6.09 16.06
C HIS A 15 -3.79 6.62 14.75
N ALA A 16 -3.11 7.77 14.80
CA ALA A 16 -2.46 8.33 13.63
C ALA A 16 -1.26 7.47 13.20
N LEU A 17 -0.48 6.96 14.16
CA LEU A 17 0.63 6.04 13.89
C LEU A 17 0.14 4.75 13.23
N LYS A 18 -0.96 4.17 13.72
CA LYS A 18 -1.59 3.00 13.11
C LYS A 18 -2.06 3.31 11.70
N PHE A 19 -2.80 4.39 11.49
CA PHE A 19 -3.29 4.79 10.18
C PHE A 19 -2.14 4.91 9.17
N LEU A 20 -1.03 5.55 9.56
CA LEU A 20 0.13 5.70 8.71
C LEU A 20 0.82 4.35 8.42
N ALA A 21 0.93 3.47 9.42
CA ALA A 21 1.46 2.13 9.24
C ALA A 21 0.59 1.28 8.29
N ASP A 22 -0.74 1.40 8.40
CA ASP A 22 -1.69 0.72 7.53
C ASP A 22 -1.55 1.22 6.07
N VAL A 23 -1.48 2.54 5.86
CA VAL A 23 -1.24 3.11 4.51
C VAL A 23 0.09 2.64 3.95
N PHE A 24 1.15 2.60 4.75
CA PHE A 24 2.45 2.07 4.32
C PHE A 24 2.34 0.60 3.93
N TRP A 25 1.65 -0.21 4.72
CA TRP A 25 1.45 -1.64 4.47
C TRP A 25 0.73 -1.89 3.14
N PHE A 26 -0.41 -1.24 2.92
CA PHE A 26 -1.20 -1.45 1.71
C PHE A 26 -0.63 -0.82 0.44
N SER A 27 0.37 0.06 0.57
CA SER A 27 1.04 0.70 -0.58
C SER A 27 2.44 0.15 -0.80
N MET A 28 3.39 0.48 0.08
CA MET A 28 4.81 0.21 -0.12
C MET A 28 5.17 -1.27 0.08
N GLU A 29 4.39 -2.01 0.88
CA GLU A 29 4.63 -3.44 1.10
C GLU A 29 3.79 -4.32 0.17
N PHE A 30 2.50 -3.99 -0.02
CA PHE A 30 1.54 -4.82 -0.76
C PHE A 30 0.80 -4.11 -1.90
N GLY A 31 1.35 -3.01 -2.44
CA GLY A 31 0.72 -2.28 -3.54
C GLY A 31 0.92 -2.91 -4.92
N VAL A 32 -0.08 -2.73 -5.79
CA VAL A 32 -0.05 -3.12 -7.20
C VAL A 32 -0.39 -1.94 -8.11
N VAL A 33 0.06 -2.00 -9.36
CA VAL A 33 -0.15 -0.96 -10.36
C VAL A 33 -0.61 -1.57 -11.67
N ARG A 34 -1.54 -0.90 -12.35
CA ARG A 34 -1.95 -1.22 -13.72
C ARG A 34 -1.02 -0.51 -14.70
N GLU A 35 -0.31 -1.29 -15.50
CA GLU A 35 0.50 -0.78 -16.61
C GLU A 35 0.08 -1.45 -17.90
N HIS A 36 -0.31 -0.66 -18.91
CA HIS A 36 -0.69 -1.18 -20.24
C HIS A 36 -1.77 -2.28 -20.21
N GLY A 37 -2.69 -2.21 -19.23
CA GLY A 37 -3.75 -3.20 -19.04
C GLY A 37 -3.35 -4.43 -18.21
N GLU A 38 -2.08 -4.57 -17.85
CA GLU A 38 -1.57 -5.63 -16.98
C GLU A 38 -1.42 -5.15 -15.54
N ILE A 39 -1.68 -6.04 -14.57
CA ILE A 39 -1.40 -5.76 -13.16
C ILE A 39 0.02 -6.20 -12.83
N ARG A 40 0.77 -5.32 -12.17
CA ARG A 40 2.14 -5.54 -11.73
C ARG A 40 2.28 -5.18 -10.26
N CYS A 41 3.10 -5.94 -9.54
CA CYS A 41 3.42 -5.63 -8.15
C CYS A 41 4.50 -4.56 -8.10
N TYR A 42 4.34 -3.58 -7.21
CA TYR A 42 5.41 -2.66 -6.84
C TYR A 42 5.74 -2.72 -5.35
N GLY A 43 4.85 -3.29 -4.53
CA GLY A 43 5.07 -3.51 -3.11
C GLY A 43 6.25 -4.44 -2.84
N ALA A 44 7.11 -4.06 -1.89
CA ALA A 44 8.32 -4.80 -1.56
C ALA A 44 8.05 -6.21 -1.02
N GLY A 45 7.01 -6.36 -0.18
CA GLY A 45 6.55 -7.64 0.35
C GLY A 45 6.21 -8.62 -0.77
N LEU A 46 5.32 -8.21 -1.68
CA LEU A 46 4.90 -9.00 -2.84
C LEU A 46 6.06 -9.38 -3.77
N LEU A 47 7.01 -8.46 -3.98
CA LEU A 47 8.18 -8.71 -4.84
C LEU A 47 9.21 -9.66 -4.20
N SER A 48 9.25 -9.73 -2.87
CA SER A 48 10.19 -10.55 -2.12
C SER A 48 9.74 -12.01 -1.94
N SER A 49 8.45 -12.28 -2.07
CA SER A 49 7.85 -13.61 -1.94
C SER A 49 7.40 -14.15 -3.29
N TYR A 50 8.20 -15.03 -3.90
CA TYR A 50 7.87 -15.68 -5.18
C TYR A 50 6.55 -16.47 -5.15
N GLY A 51 6.08 -16.89 -3.96
CA GLY A 51 4.79 -17.56 -3.77
C GLY A 51 3.58 -16.62 -3.80
N GLU A 52 3.75 -15.33 -3.49
CA GLU A 52 2.66 -14.34 -3.46
C GLU A 52 2.27 -13.83 -4.85
N ILE A 53 3.09 -14.08 -5.88
CA ILE A 53 2.85 -13.65 -7.26
C ILE A 53 1.64 -14.35 -7.90
N ASP A 54 1.27 -15.55 -7.45
CA ASP A 54 0.05 -16.22 -7.93
C ASP A 54 -1.16 -15.91 -7.05
N GLU A 55 -0.93 -15.72 -5.75
CA GLU A 55 -1.99 -15.43 -4.77
C GLU A 55 -2.56 -14.01 -4.93
N PHE A 56 -1.76 -12.99 -5.29
CA PHE A 56 -2.28 -11.64 -5.49
C PHE A 56 -3.34 -11.57 -6.60
N ARG A 57 -3.31 -12.50 -7.56
CA ARG A 57 -4.28 -12.58 -8.66
C ARG A 57 -5.69 -12.93 -8.18
N HIS A 58 -5.79 -13.50 -6.98
CA HIS A 58 -7.06 -13.86 -6.33
C HIS A 58 -7.57 -12.75 -5.40
N ALA A 59 -6.75 -11.72 -5.13
CA ALA A 59 -7.16 -10.59 -4.31
C ALA A 59 -8.15 -9.69 -5.05
N GLU A 60 -9.08 -9.10 -4.28
CA GLU A 60 -9.93 -8.02 -4.76
C GLU A 60 -9.08 -6.76 -4.96
N LEU A 61 -9.01 -6.25 -6.19
CA LEU A 61 -8.29 -5.01 -6.49
C LEU A 61 -9.22 -3.80 -6.32
N ARG A 62 -8.85 -2.91 -5.42
CA ARG A 62 -9.56 -1.64 -5.17
C ARG A 62 -8.75 -0.44 -5.68
N PRO A 63 -9.40 0.68 -6.04
CA PRO A 63 -8.67 1.91 -6.39
C PRO A 63 -7.81 2.40 -5.23
N LEU A 64 -6.68 3.03 -5.55
CA LEU A 64 -5.78 3.65 -4.58
C LEU A 64 -6.53 4.72 -3.75
N ASP A 65 -6.72 4.48 -2.45
CA ASP A 65 -7.44 5.38 -1.54
C ASP A 65 -6.82 5.33 -0.13
N VAL A 66 -6.20 6.43 0.28
CA VAL A 66 -5.50 6.56 1.56
C VAL A 66 -6.43 6.38 2.76
N ALA A 67 -7.66 6.89 2.70
CA ALA A 67 -8.61 6.76 3.80
C ALA A 67 -9.07 5.32 3.95
N ALA A 68 -9.31 4.62 2.83
CA ALA A 68 -9.66 3.21 2.84
C ALA A 68 -8.50 2.35 3.35
N MET A 69 -7.26 2.61 2.91
CA MET A 69 -6.08 1.89 3.37
C MET A 69 -5.86 2.06 4.87
N GLY A 70 -5.89 3.31 5.36
CA GLY A 70 -5.63 3.63 6.77
C GLY A 70 -6.72 3.20 7.76
N THR A 71 -7.86 2.71 7.25
CA THR A 71 -8.96 2.18 8.09
C THR A 71 -9.28 0.72 7.82
N ALA A 72 -8.59 0.08 6.87
CA ALA A 72 -8.80 -1.32 6.56
C ALA A 72 -8.25 -2.23 7.66
N ALA A 73 -9.04 -3.23 8.05
CA ALA A 73 -8.57 -4.32 8.89
C ALA A 73 -7.81 -5.34 8.04
N TYR A 74 -6.64 -5.77 8.51
CA TYR A 74 -5.87 -6.85 7.90
C TYR A 74 -5.28 -7.78 8.96
N ASP A 75 -4.96 -8.98 8.51
CA ASP A 75 -4.21 -9.96 9.29
C ASP A 75 -2.85 -10.19 8.61
N ILE A 76 -1.78 -10.00 9.37
CA ILE A 76 -0.40 -10.18 8.90
C ILE A 76 -0.02 -11.66 8.71
N THR A 77 -0.82 -12.59 9.23
CA THR A 77 -0.55 -14.03 9.18
C THR A 77 -1.19 -14.71 7.97
N HIS A 78 -2.01 -13.98 7.21
CA HIS A 78 -2.75 -14.49 6.06
C HIS A 78 -2.46 -13.65 4.81
N TYR A 79 -2.70 -14.23 3.63
CA TYR A 79 -2.67 -13.49 2.38
C TYR A 79 -3.73 -12.40 2.38
N GLN A 80 -3.39 -11.27 1.76
CA GLN A 80 -4.25 -10.09 1.75
C GLN A 80 -5.42 -10.33 0.78
N PRO A 81 -6.69 -10.35 1.26
CA PRO A 81 -7.84 -10.56 0.38
C PRO A 81 -8.14 -9.33 -0.49
N ILE A 82 -7.57 -8.17 -0.12
CA ILE A 82 -7.74 -6.89 -0.80
C ILE A 82 -6.37 -6.31 -1.05
N LEU A 83 -6.12 -5.86 -2.27
CA LEU A 83 -4.97 -5.05 -2.63
C LEU A 83 -5.45 -3.74 -3.26
N TYR A 84 -4.66 -2.69 -3.07
CA TYR A 84 -4.95 -1.41 -3.67
C TYR A 84 -4.13 -1.24 -4.94
N CYS A 85 -4.83 -0.96 -6.04
CA CYS A 85 -4.29 -0.85 -7.37
C CYS A 85 -4.26 0.62 -7.80
N ALA A 86 -3.06 1.12 -8.07
CA ALA A 86 -2.89 2.36 -8.80
C ALA A 86 -3.10 2.12 -10.30
N GLU A 87 -3.59 3.13 -11.01
CA GLU A 87 -3.76 3.16 -12.46
C GLU A 87 -2.50 3.66 -13.19
N SER A 88 -1.54 4.24 -12.46
CA SER A 88 -0.21 4.59 -13.01
C SER A 88 0.82 4.80 -11.90
N ILE A 89 2.11 4.80 -12.27
CA ILE A 89 3.20 5.19 -11.36
C ILE A 89 3.02 6.64 -10.89
N GLY A 90 2.55 7.54 -11.77
CA GLY A 90 2.29 8.94 -11.40
C GLY A 90 1.23 9.07 -10.29
N GLU A 91 0.18 8.25 -10.33
CA GLU A 91 -0.83 8.23 -9.26
C GLU A 91 -0.25 7.78 -7.92
N ILE A 92 0.70 6.83 -7.93
CA ILE A 92 1.40 6.42 -6.70
C ILE A 92 2.19 7.60 -6.13
N GLU A 93 2.95 8.31 -6.97
CA GLU A 93 3.74 9.47 -6.55
C GLU A 93 2.84 10.60 -6.00
N ASP A 94 1.76 10.91 -6.72
CA ASP A 94 0.84 11.98 -6.32
C ASP A 94 0.09 11.66 -5.03
N VAL A 95 -0.44 10.43 -4.89
CA VAL A 95 -1.31 10.06 -3.76
C VAL A 95 -0.48 9.59 -2.56
N ILE A 96 0.37 8.59 -2.76
CA ILE A 96 1.15 7.97 -1.67
C ILE A 96 2.36 8.86 -1.33
N GLY A 97 3.06 9.35 -2.36
CA GLY A 97 4.16 10.30 -2.15
C GLY A 97 3.67 11.59 -1.49
N GLY A 98 2.55 12.16 -1.95
CA GLY A 98 1.90 13.30 -1.32
C GLY A 98 1.55 13.04 0.15
N PHE A 99 0.89 11.91 0.44
CA PHE A 99 0.50 11.54 1.81
C PHE A 99 1.68 11.46 2.79
N PHE A 100 2.82 10.92 2.37
CA PHE A 100 3.99 10.79 3.24
C PHE A 100 4.87 12.04 3.32
N ALA A 101 4.74 12.98 2.38
CA ALA A 101 5.51 14.21 2.35
C ALA A 101 4.99 15.27 3.33
N ASP A 102 3.66 15.37 3.44
CA ASP A 102 2.95 16.31 4.31
C ASP A 102 3.02 15.93 5.80
#